data_AF-A0A954VSQ1-F1
#
_entry.id   AF-A0A954VSQ1-F1
#
_cell.length_a   1.000
_cell.length_b   1.000
_cell.length_c   1.000
_cell.angle_alpha   90.00
_cell.angle_beta   90.00
_cell.angle_gamma   90.00
#
_symmetry.space_group_name_H-M   'P 1'
#
loop_
_entity.id
_entity.type
_entity.pdbx_description
1 polymer ?
#
loop_
_entity_poly.entity_id
_entity_poly.type
_entity_poly.pdbx_seq_one_letter_code
_entity_poly.pdbx_strand_id
1 'polypeptide(L)'
;MKLTFVRPHASINSLNEIDLPKFTLLTGINGSGKTHLLQCILGGHVTTNVATANKTEVRYFDWSSMIPNASAQEDVNTTLAQRSGFLNTFRAHLPKFEQTVMQTAQQNGLPANALTSPRQIARLTVADLQTLLGDRHRAEQAYAEIRQAMQNASACAIRKIGNNSQTFQFFQDLEAFVGLPVGAATDEEIDSLPLTLGTVDVFKQSFANLFLS
;
A
#
# COMPACT_ATOMS: atom_id res chain seq x y z
N MET A 1 16.08 -3.63 -23.35
CA MET A 1 15.59 -4.77 -22.55
C MET A 1 16.01 -6.00 -23.31
N LYS A 2 16.93 -6.77 -22.73
CA LYS A 2 17.57 -7.90 -23.37
C LYS A 2 16.79 -9.17 -23.08
N LEU A 3 16.34 -9.88 -24.12
CA LEU A 3 15.66 -11.17 -24.03
C LEU A 3 16.66 -12.30 -24.24
N THR A 4 16.68 -13.27 -23.33
CA THR A 4 17.54 -14.46 -23.42
C THR A 4 16.68 -15.72 -23.33
N PHE A 5 16.88 -16.63 -24.29
CA PHE A 5 16.19 -17.92 -24.31
C PHE A 5 16.73 -18.84 -23.21
N VAL A 6 15.83 -19.47 -22.46
CA VAL A 6 16.21 -20.43 -21.41
C VAL A 6 15.86 -21.85 -21.82
N ARG A 7 14.62 -22.09 -22.25
CA ARG A 7 14.14 -23.43 -22.62
C ARG A 7 12.91 -23.36 -23.55
N PRO A 8 12.65 -24.42 -24.34
CA PRO A 8 11.48 -24.46 -25.23
C PRO A 8 10.15 -24.29 -24.50
N HIS A 9 9.18 -23.67 -25.17
CA HIS A 9 7.78 -23.57 -24.72
C HIS A 9 6.82 -23.29 -25.89
N ALA A 10 5.74 -24.07 -25.96
CA ALA A 10 4.75 -24.02 -27.03
C ALA A 10 5.42 -24.07 -28.42
N SER A 11 5.24 -23.04 -29.26
CA SER A 11 5.83 -22.98 -30.60
C SER A 11 7.25 -22.39 -30.64
N ILE A 12 7.86 -22.05 -29.51
CA ILE A 12 9.18 -21.42 -29.43
C ILE A 12 10.20 -22.46 -28.97
N ASN A 13 11.00 -22.97 -29.92
CA ASN A 13 12.06 -23.95 -29.66
C ASN A 13 13.44 -23.32 -29.52
N SER A 14 13.60 -22.10 -30.02
CA SER A 14 14.82 -21.30 -29.95
C SER A 14 14.45 -19.84 -30.12
N LEU A 15 15.20 -18.95 -29.48
CA LEU A 15 15.11 -17.51 -29.69
C LEU A 15 16.52 -16.95 -29.62
N ASN A 16 16.92 -16.20 -30.64
CA ASN A 16 18.19 -15.49 -30.60
C ASN A 16 18.14 -14.43 -29.51
N GLU A 17 19.29 -14.13 -28.93
CA GLU A 17 19.40 -13.03 -28.00
C GLU A 17 19.07 -11.71 -28.72
N ILE A 18 18.12 -10.95 -28.19
CA ILE A 18 17.60 -9.74 -28.82
C ILE A 18 17.52 -8.64 -27.77
N ASP A 19 17.96 -7.43 -28.11
CA ASP A 19 17.72 -6.25 -27.30
C ASP A 19 16.51 -5.48 -27.84
N LEU A 20 15.53 -5.28 -26.98
CA LEU A 20 14.28 -4.58 -27.27
C LEU A 20 14.33 -3.14 -26.73
N PRO A 21 13.84 -2.14 -27.48
CA PRO A 21 13.65 -0.78 -26.96
C PRO A 21 12.69 -0.75 -25.75
N LYS A 22 12.72 0.36 -24.99
CA LYS A 22 11.85 0.58 -23.80
C LYS A 22 10.37 0.42 -24.11
N PHE A 23 9.96 0.76 -25.33
CA PHE A 23 8.64 0.52 -25.87
C PHE A 23 8.78 -0.30 -27.14
N THR A 24 8.13 -1.47 -27.16
CA THR A 24 8.19 -2.39 -28.29
C THR A 24 6.78 -2.80 -28.67
N LEU A 25 6.44 -2.60 -29.95
CA LEU A 25 5.20 -3.11 -30.53
C LEU A 25 5.50 -4.40 -31.30
N LEU A 26 4.93 -5.52 -30.86
CA LEU A 26 5.06 -6.81 -31.53
C LEU A 26 3.89 -7.02 -32.50
N THR A 27 4.18 -7.03 -33.80
CA THR A 27 3.19 -7.28 -34.87
C THR A 27 3.52 -8.54 -35.65
N GLY A 28 2.57 -9.03 -36.47
CA GLY A 28 2.77 -10.20 -37.32
C GLY A 28 1.47 -10.95 -37.59
N ILE A 29 1.48 -11.86 -38.55
CA ILE A 29 0.32 -12.67 -38.93
C ILE A 29 -0.21 -13.54 -37.78
N ASN A 30 -1.49 -13.92 -37.81
CA ASN A 30 -2.05 -14.85 -36.83
C ASN A 30 -1.28 -16.18 -36.87
N GLY A 31 -1.01 -16.75 -35.70
CA GLY A 31 -0.21 -17.97 -35.57
C GLY A 31 1.32 -17.75 -35.59
N SER A 32 1.82 -16.52 -35.76
CA SER A 32 3.28 -16.25 -35.77
C SER A 32 3.99 -16.39 -34.41
N GLY A 33 3.31 -16.88 -33.37
CA GLY A 33 3.90 -17.11 -32.05
C GLY A 33 3.98 -15.91 -31.11
N LYS A 34 3.34 -14.76 -31.42
CA LYS A 34 3.35 -13.56 -30.55
C LYS A 34 2.85 -13.85 -29.12
N THR A 35 1.68 -14.47 -28.99
CA THR A 35 1.11 -14.86 -27.70
C THR A 35 2.02 -15.83 -26.96
N HIS A 36 2.60 -16.80 -27.67
CA HIS A 36 3.56 -17.73 -27.09
C HIS A 36 4.83 -17.03 -26.59
N LEU A 37 5.33 -16.00 -27.28
CA LEU A 37 6.47 -15.22 -26.83
C LEU A 37 6.16 -14.48 -25.53
N LEU A 38 5.00 -13.84 -25.43
CA LEU A 38 4.58 -13.16 -24.21
C LEU A 38 4.40 -14.15 -23.03
N GLN A 39 3.82 -15.32 -23.29
CA GLN A 39 3.71 -16.40 -22.30
C GLN A 39 5.08 -16.96 -21.90
N CYS A 40 6.04 -17.07 -22.83
CA CYS A 40 7.39 -17.51 -22.51
C CYS A 40 8.09 -16.55 -21.56
N ILE A 41 7.92 -15.23 -21.74
CA ILE A 41 8.50 -14.22 -20.86
C ILE A 41 7.85 -14.33 -19.47
N LEU A 42 6.52 -14.38 -19.40
CA LEU A 42 5.78 -14.52 -18.13
C LEU A 42 6.18 -15.80 -17.37
N GLY A 43 6.27 -16.93 -18.07
CA GLY A 43 6.62 -18.23 -17.49
C GLY A 43 8.12 -18.44 -17.24
N GLY A 44 8.97 -17.47 -17.60
CA GLY A 44 10.42 -17.54 -17.46
C GLY A 44 11.11 -18.54 -18.38
N HIS A 45 10.48 -18.90 -19.50
CA HIS A 45 11.12 -19.64 -20.59
C HIS A 45 12.01 -18.73 -21.45
N VAL A 46 11.74 -17.42 -21.40
CA VAL A 46 12.61 -16.33 -21.87
C VAL A 46 12.80 -15.38 -20.70
N THR A 47 14.04 -15.03 -20.37
CA THR A 47 14.36 -14.10 -19.28
C THR A 47 14.65 -12.71 -19.81
N THR A 48 14.48 -11.71 -18.95
CA THR A 48 14.85 -10.32 -19.25
C THR A 48 15.93 -9.84 -18.29
N ASN A 49 16.74 -8.88 -18.70
CA ASN A 49 17.73 -8.25 -17.81
C ASN A 49 17.16 -7.16 -16.89
N VAL A 50 15.88 -6.79 -17.06
CA VAL A 50 15.23 -5.70 -16.30
C VAL A 50 14.21 -6.21 -15.27
N ALA A 51 13.59 -7.36 -15.55
CA ALA A 51 12.71 -8.08 -14.64
C ALA A 51 13.33 -9.46 -14.40
N THR A 52 13.96 -9.62 -13.25
CA THR A 52 14.66 -10.86 -12.86
C THR A 52 13.73 -11.84 -12.15
N ALA A 53 12.67 -11.34 -11.54
CA ALA A 53 11.62 -12.14 -10.92
C ALA A 53 10.35 -12.16 -11.80
N ASN A 54 10.35 -13.03 -12.81
CA ASN A 54 9.32 -13.05 -13.87
C ASN A 54 7.87 -13.13 -13.34
N LYS A 55 7.60 -13.80 -12.21
CA LYS A 55 6.23 -13.94 -11.68
C LYS A 55 5.69 -12.71 -10.95
N THR A 56 6.57 -11.82 -10.49
CA THR A 56 6.17 -10.65 -9.69
C THR A 56 6.35 -9.34 -10.45
N GLU A 57 7.33 -9.30 -11.36
CA GLU A 57 7.71 -8.08 -12.09
C GLU A 57 7.14 -8.03 -13.52
N VAL A 58 6.79 -9.18 -14.11
CA VAL A 58 6.16 -9.25 -15.44
C VAL A 58 4.66 -9.43 -15.28
N ARG A 59 3.89 -8.51 -15.88
CA ARG A 59 2.43 -8.59 -15.95
C ARG A 59 1.99 -8.88 -17.38
N TYR A 60 1.14 -9.88 -17.55
CA TYR A 60 0.52 -10.22 -18.82
C TYR A 60 -0.96 -9.86 -18.79
N PHE A 61 -1.42 -9.18 -19.82
CA PHE A 61 -2.82 -8.86 -20.01
C PHE A 61 -3.26 -9.34 -21.39
N ASP A 62 -4.41 -9.99 -21.44
CA ASP A 62 -5.13 -10.40 -22.65
C ASP A 62 -6.53 -9.79 -22.65
N TRP A 63 -7.28 -10.02 -23.72
CA TRP A 63 -8.64 -9.50 -23.86
C TRP A 63 -9.55 -9.87 -22.68
N SER A 64 -9.46 -11.12 -22.19
CA SER A 64 -10.25 -11.60 -21.06
C SER A 64 -9.85 -10.99 -19.72
N SER A 65 -8.60 -10.56 -19.56
CA SER A 65 -8.07 -10.00 -18.31
C SER A 65 -7.99 -8.47 -18.32
N MET A 66 -8.10 -7.84 -19.49
CA MET A 66 -8.20 -6.38 -19.66
C MET A 66 -9.62 -5.86 -19.51
N ILE A 67 -10.62 -6.67 -19.84
CA ILE A 67 -12.02 -6.33 -19.53
C ILE A 67 -12.25 -6.77 -18.07
N PRO A 68 -12.56 -5.84 -17.15
CA PRO A 68 -13.15 -6.26 -15.89
C PRO A 68 -14.36 -7.10 -16.25
N ASN A 69 -14.44 -8.36 -15.82
CA ASN A 69 -15.65 -9.18 -16.00
C ASN A 69 -16.86 -8.27 -15.80
N ALA A 70 -17.87 -8.27 -16.69
CA ALA A 70 -18.97 -7.30 -16.63
C ALA A 70 -19.71 -7.27 -15.26
N SER A 71 -19.49 -8.27 -14.40
CA SER A 71 -19.92 -8.33 -12.99
C SER A 71 -19.02 -7.57 -11.99
N ALA A 72 -17.82 -7.18 -12.39
CA ALA A 72 -16.84 -6.34 -11.68
C ALA A 72 -16.86 -4.89 -12.20
N GLN A 73 -17.98 -4.47 -12.81
CA GLN A 73 -18.39 -3.08 -12.78
C GLN A 73 -18.83 -2.75 -11.35
N GLU A 74 -17.90 -2.87 -10.39
CA GLU A 74 -18.01 -2.10 -9.16
C GLU A 74 -18.03 -0.66 -9.64
N ASP A 75 -19.23 -0.08 -9.64
CA ASP A 75 -19.47 1.31 -9.99
C ASP A 75 -18.43 2.14 -9.24
N VAL A 76 -17.74 3.06 -9.92
CA VAL A 76 -16.76 3.96 -9.29
C VAL A 76 -17.39 4.63 -8.07
N ASN A 77 -18.70 4.89 -8.11
CA ASN A 77 -19.46 5.39 -6.98
C ASN A 77 -19.51 4.41 -5.81
N THR A 78 -19.59 3.10 -6.03
CA THR A 78 -19.53 2.07 -4.98
C THR A 78 -18.15 1.98 -4.34
N THR A 79 -17.06 2.02 -5.12
CA THR A 79 -15.70 2.05 -4.57
C THR A 79 -15.43 3.35 -3.80
N LEU A 80 -15.90 4.50 -4.31
CA LEU A 80 -15.82 5.77 -3.61
C LEU A 80 -16.69 5.78 -2.33
N ALA A 81 -17.89 5.19 -2.36
CA ALA A 81 -18.75 5.07 -1.20
C ALA A 81 -18.15 4.13 -0.13
N GLN A 82 -17.54 3.01 -0.55
CA GLN A 82 -16.80 2.12 0.34
C GLN A 82 -15.59 2.83 0.95
N ARG A 83 -14.82 3.58 0.16
CA ARG A 83 -13.71 4.41 0.66
C ARG A 83 -14.20 5.45 1.66
N SER A 84 -15.24 6.20 1.31
CA SER A 84 -15.81 7.23 2.17
C SER A 84 -16.32 6.63 3.48
N GLY A 85 -17.06 5.52 3.42
CA GLY A 85 -17.54 4.80 4.60
C GLY A 85 -16.39 4.29 5.49
N PHE A 86 -15.35 3.73 4.88
CA PHE A 86 -14.14 3.30 5.58
C PHE A 86 -13.45 4.48 6.29
N LEU A 87 -13.20 5.58 5.58
CA LEU A 87 -12.55 6.77 6.13
C LEU A 87 -13.39 7.39 7.25
N ASN A 88 -14.72 7.44 7.09
CA ASN A 88 -15.62 7.94 8.12
C ASN A 88 -15.58 7.05 9.38
N THR A 89 -15.51 5.73 9.22
CA THR A 89 -15.38 4.79 10.34
C THR A 89 -14.04 4.95 11.05
N PHE A 90 -12.94 5.12 10.29
CA PHE A 90 -11.63 5.40 10.86
C PHE A 90 -11.61 6.73 11.62
N ARG A 91 -12.12 7.81 11.03
CA ARG A 91 -12.22 9.14 11.65
C ARG A 91 -13.05 9.11 12.93
N ALA A 92 -14.13 8.32 12.99
CA ALA A 92 -14.93 8.16 14.20
C ALA A 92 -14.16 7.47 15.36
N HIS A 93 -13.07 6.77 15.07
CA HIS A 93 -12.23 6.11 16.08
C HIS A 93 -11.01 6.93 16.52
N LEU A 94 -10.60 7.96 15.76
CA LEU A 94 -9.49 8.85 16.12
C LEU A 94 -9.64 9.51 17.50
N PRO A 95 -10.81 10.02 17.91
CA PRO A 95 -10.94 10.65 19.24
C PRO A 95 -10.64 9.70 20.40
N LYS A 96 -10.98 8.41 20.27
CA LYS A 96 -10.68 7.41 21.31
C LYS A 96 -9.18 7.09 21.37
N PHE A 97 -8.52 7.08 20.21
CA PHE A 97 -7.07 6.97 20.13
C PHE A 97 -6.42 8.16 20.84
N GLU A 98 -6.82 9.37 20.47
CA GLU A 98 -6.33 10.62 21.05
C GLU A 98 -6.49 10.64 22.56
N GLN A 99 -7.69 10.32 23.06
CA GLN A 99 -7.95 10.27 24.50
C GLN A 99 -7.01 9.29 25.22
N THR A 100 -6.79 8.10 24.65
CA THR A 100 -5.92 7.08 25.26
C THR A 100 -4.48 7.58 25.36
N VAL A 101 -3.95 8.09 24.25
CA VAL A 101 -2.56 8.57 24.17
C VAL A 101 -2.33 9.79 25.08
N MET A 102 -3.27 10.73 25.08
CA MET A 102 -3.21 11.93 25.91
C MET A 102 -3.30 11.57 27.41
N GLN A 103 -4.18 10.64 27.79
CA GLN A 103 -4.28 10.17 29.18
C GLN A 103 -3.00 9.48 29.64
N THR A 104 -2.41 8.61 28.82
CA THR A 104 -1.13 7.95 29.17
C THR A 104 0.02 8.96 29.30
N ALA A 105 0.07 9.96 28.42
CA ALA A 105 1.07 11.02 28.50
C ALA A 105 0.91 11.86 29.80
N GLN A 106 -0.33 12.23 30.15
CA GLN A 106 -0.61 12.96 31.39
C GLN A 106 -0.27 12.15 32.64
N GLN A 107 -0.59 10.84 32.66
CA GLN A 107 -0.23 9.93 33.75
C GLN A 107 1.28 9.82 33.95
N ASN A 108 2.04 9.97 32.87
CA ASN A 108 3.51 10.00 32.88
C ASN A 108 4.11 11.39 33.20
N GLY A 109 3.28 12.35 33.63
CA GLY A 109 3.73 13.66 34.10
C GLY A 109 3.95 14.70 33.00
N LEU A 110 3.54 14.43 31.75
CA LEU A 110 3.58 15.46 30.72
C LEU A 110 2.50 16.51 31.02
N PRO A 111 2.86 17.80 31.08
CA PRO A 111 1.93 18.83 31.45
C PRO A 111 0.93 19.08 30.31
N ALA A 112 -0.34 19.30 30.65
CA ALA A 112 -1.44 19.38 29.68
C ALA A 112 -1.26 20.50 28.64
N ASN A 113 -0.50 21.54 28.96
CA ASN A 113 -0.17 22.65 28.06
C ASN A 113 0.92 22.31 27.02
N ALA A 114 1.75 21.29 27.26
CA ALA A 114 2.74 20.82 26.29
C ALA A 114 2.14 19.89 25.24
N LEU A 115 0.89 19.46 25.42
CA LEU A 115 0.21 18.47 24.60
C LEU A 115 -0.95 19.14 23.86
N THR A 116 -0.72 19.56 22.61
CA THR A 116 -1.82 20.07 21.75
C THR A 116 -2.33 19.05 20.74
N SER A 117 -1.62 17.94 20.52
CA SER A 117 -2.11 16.83 19.69
C SER A 117 -1.38 15.51 19.94
N PRO A 118 -2.01 14.35 19.64
CA PRO A 118 -1.35 13.05 19.59
C PRO A 118 -0.11 13.02 18.69
N ARG A 119 -0.10 13.84 17.65
CA ARG A 119 1.01 13.98 16.69
C ARG A 119 2.26 14.55 17.33
N GLN A 120 2.13 15.52 18.23
CA GLN A 120 3.28 16.04 18.98
C GLN A 120 3.85 14.96 19.89
N ILE A 121 2.98 14.23 20.60
CA ILE A 121 3.39 13.09 21.44
C ILE A 121 4.12 12.04 20.61
N ALA A 122 3.60 11.73 19.41
CA ALA A 122 4.19 10.78 18.48
C ALA A 122 5.62 11.15 18.05
N ARG A 123 5.96 12.44 18.07
CA ARG A 123 7.27 12.97 17.64
C ARG A 123 8.26 13.15 18.79
N LEU A 124 7.80 13.10 20.04
CA LEU A 124 8.69 13.24 21.19
C LEU A 124 9.75 12.14 21.19
N THR A 125 10.99 12.56 21.41
CA THR A 125 12.14 11.70 21.67
C THR A 125 12.36 11.55 23.18
N VAL A 126 13.21 10.61 23.57
CA VAL A 126 13.64 10.47 24.97
C VAL A 126 14.32 11.75 25.47
N ALA A 127 15.08 12.45 24.62
CA ALA A 127 15.75 13.69 24.98
C ALA A 127 14.75 14.84 25.26
N ASP A 128 13.67 14.93 24.46
CA ASP A 128 12.60 15.89 24.69
C ASP A 128 11.90 15.62 26.02
N LEU A 129 11.58 14.35 26.29
CA LEU A 129 10.97 13.92 27.55
C LEU A 129 11.89 14.16 28.74
N GLN A 130 13.20 13.97 28.59
CA GLN A 130 14.16 14.27 29.65
C GLN A 130 14.19 15.77 29.98
N THR A 131 14.06 16.62 28.95
CA THR A 131 13.97 18.08 29.14
C THR A 131 12.69 18.48 29.89
N LEU A 132 11.59 17.78 29.64
CA LEU A 132 10.29 18.04 30.28
C LEU A 132 10.17 17.46 31.69
N LEU A 133 10.70 16.26 31.93
CA LEU A 133 10.53 15.51 33.18
C LEU A 133 11.73 15.68 34.14
N GLY A 134 12.85 16.18 33.66
CA GLY A 134 14.07 16.44 34.45
C GLY A 134 14.87 15.18 34.83
N ASP A 135 14.35 13.98 34.58
CA ASP A 135 14.96 12.70 34.93
C ASP A 135 15.01 11.77 33.72
N ARG A 136 16.20 11.28 33.38
CA ARG A 136 16.44 10.39 32.25
C ARG A 136 15.74 9.04 32.40
N HIS A 137 15.74 8.45 33.59
CA HIS A 137 15.13 7.13 33.80
C HIS A 137 13.60 7.22 33.65
N ARG A 138 13.00 8.29 34.20
CA ARG A 138 11.58 8.57 34.01
C ARG A 138 11.24 8.88 32.55
N ALA A 139 12.11 9.59 31.83
CA ALA A 139 11.91 9.87 30.41
C ALA A 139 11.93 8.60 29.54
N GLU A 140 12.86 7.67 29.79
CA GLU A 140 12.92 6.38 29.10
C GLU A 140 11.68 5.52 29.37
N GLN A 141 11.22 5.48 30.63
CA GLN A 141 10.00 4.77 31.01
C GLN A 141 8.74 5.39 30.37
N ALA A 142 8.57 6.70 30.49
CA ALA A 142 7.45 7.43 29.89
C ALA A 142 7.41 7.25 28.37
N TYR A 143 8.58 7.30 27.72
CA TYR A 143 8.68 7.04 26.29
C TYR A 143 8.16 5.64 25.93
N ALA A 144 8.62 4.60 26.64
CA ALA A 144 8.20 3.23 26.38
C ALA A 144 6.69 3.04 26.58
N GLU A 145 6.13 3.57 27.68
CA GLU A 145 4.70 3.47 27.98
C GLU A 145 3.83 4.20 26.96
N ILE A 146 4.22 5.42 26.57
CA ILE A 146 3.53 6.20 25.54
C ILE A 146 3.57 5.46 24.21
N ARG A 147 4.72 4.93 23.79
CA ARG A 147 4.84 4.16 22.54
C ARG A 147 3.97 2.91 22.55
N GLN A 148 3.94 2.19 23.67
CA GLN A 148 3.09 1.02 23.82
C GLN A 148 1.60 1.40 23.75
N ALA A 149 1.19 2.49 24.40
CA ALA A 149 -0.19 2.98 24.35
C ALA A 149 -0.60 3.37 22.92
N MET A 150 0.28 4.04 22.17
CA MET A 150 0.05 4.39 20.77
C MET A 150 -0.10 3.14 19.89
N GLN A 151 0.77 2.15 20.03
CA GLN A 151 0.68 0.89 19.28
C GLN A 151 -0.61 0.13 19.60
N ASN A 152 -0.98 0.04 20.88
CA ASN A 152 -2.20 -0.62 21.32
C ASN A 152 -3.45 0.08 20.80
N ALA A 153 -3.47 1.42 20.85
CA ALA A 153 -4.58 2.22 20.36
C ALA A 153 -4.70 2.13 18.83
N SER A 154 -3.59 2.15 18.09
CA SER A 154 -3.55 1.92 16.63
C SER A 154 -4.12 0.53 16.31
N ALA A 155 -3.59 -0.53 16.94
CA ALA A 155 -4.05 -1.89 16.73
C ALA A 155 -5.54 -2.11 17.08
N CYS A 156 -6.08 -1.36 18.03
CA CYS A 156 -7.49 -1.38 18.40
C CYS A 156 -8.36 -0.69 17.34
N ALA A 157 -7.93 0.47 16.83
CA ALA A 157 -8.61 1.17 15.74
C ALA A 157 -8.67 0.29 14.48
N ILE A 158 -7.54 -0.31 14.09
CA ILE A 158 -7.45 -1.19 12.92
C ILE A 158 -8.40 -2.38 13.05
N ARG A 159 -8.37 -3.09 14.20
CA ARG A 159 -9.23 -4.26 14.45
C ARG A 159 -10.73 -3.94 14.39
N LYS A 160 -11.14 -2.73 14.74
CA LYS A 160 -12.56 -2.32 14.73
C LYS A 160 -13.07 -1.97 13.34
N ILE A 161 -12.19 -1.56 12.44
CA ILE A 161 -12.56 -1.11 11.08
C ILE A 161 -12.68 -2.30 10.14
N GLY A 162 -11.91 -3.36 10.35
CA GLY A 162 -12.08 -4.61 9.64
C GLY A 162 -10.91 -5.56 9.83
N ASN A 163 -11.20 -6.86 9.79
CA ASN A 163 -10.19 -7.92 9.86
C ASN A 163 -9.67 -8.34 8.47
N ASN A 164 -9.84 -7.51 7.44
CA ASN A 164 -9.35 -7.85 6.10
C ASN A 164 -7.84 -7.47 5.99
N SER A 165 -7.07 -8.27 5.26
CA SER A 165 -5.63 -8.06 5.10
C SER A 165 -5.26 -6.75 4.39
N GLN A 166 -6.15 -6.22 3.55
CA GLN A 166 -5.94 -4.97 2.81
C GLN A 166 -6.02 -3.73 3.71
N THR A 167 -6.92 -3.75 4.69
CA THR A 167 -7.05 -2.71 5.71
C THR A 167 -5.78 -2.66 6.55
N PHE A 168 -5.27 -3.82 6.96
CA PHE A 168 -3.98 -3.88 7.65
C PHE A 168 -2.83 -3.35 6.78
N GLN A 169 -2.78 -3.73 5.49
CA GLN A 169 -1.74 -3.25 4.58
C GLN A 169 -1.82 -1.73 4.39
N PHE A 170 -3.01 -1.17 4.16
CA PHE A 170 -3.21 0.27 4.04
C PHE A 170 -2.67 1.03 5.25
N PHE A 171 -2.95 0.54 6.47
CA PHE A 171 -2.45 1.19 7.67
C PHE A 171 -0.94 1.04 7.85
N GLN A 172 -0.35 -0.09 7.45
CA GLN A 172 1.12 -0.23 7.40
C GLN A 172 1.75 0.73 6.40
N ASP A 173 1.16 0.88 5.22
CA ASP A 173 1.62 1.80 4.18
C ASP A 173 1.49 3.26 4.65
N LEU A 174 0.40 3.59 5.36
CA LEU A 174 0.19 4.91 5.96
C LEU A 174 1.17 5.21 7.08
N GLU A 175 1.42 4.27 7.99
CA GLU A 175 2.42 4.43 9.04
C GLU A 175 3.83 4.55 8.45
N ALA A 176 4.15 3.80 7.39
CA ALA A 176 5.44 3.89 6.69
C ALA A 176 5.59 5.23 5.93
N PHE A 177 4.52 5.72 5.31
CA PHE A 177 4.50 6.99 4.57
C PHE A 177 4.64 8.20 5.51
N VAL A 178 3.88 8.22 6.60
CA VAL A 178 3.88 9.33 7.56
C VAL A 178 5.07 9.23 8.54
N GLY A 179 5.58 8.02 8.78
CA GLY A 179 6.60 7.75 9.80
C GLY A 179 6.08 7.88 11.23
N LEU A 180 4.76 7.88 11.42
CA LEU A 180 4.09 8.01 12.71
C LEU A 180 2.97 6.96 12.83
N PRO A 181 2.58 6.55 14.05
CA PRO A 181 1.43 5.68 14.25
C PRO A 181 0.17 6.27 13.62
N VAL A 182 -0.71 5.41 13.08
CA VAL A 182 -1.84 5.86 12.26
C VAL A 182 -2.77 6.86 12.95
N GLY A 183 -2.95 6.72 14.27
CA GLY A 183 -3.80 7.62 15.03
C GLY A 183 -3.23 9.03 15.22
N ALA A 184 -2.00 9.28 14.77
CA ALA A 184 -1.35 10.59 14.72
C ALA A 184 -1.30 11.19 13.29
N ALA A 185 -1.85 10.48 12.29
CA ALA A 185 -1.95 10.98 10.92
C ALA A 185 -3.01 12.08 10.81
N THR A 186 -2.78 13.06 9.93
CA THR A 186 -3.78 14.10 9.61
C THR A 186 -4.74 13.63 8.53
N ASP A 187 -5.89 14.30 8.40
CA ASP A 187 -6.84 14.03 7.32
C ASP A 187 -6.20 14.14 5.92
N GLU A 188 -5.34 15.14 5.72
CA GLU A 188 -4.61 15.33 4.46
C GLU A 188 -3.67 14.15 4.15
N GLU A 189 -2.99 13.61 5.17
CA GLU A 189 -2.10 12.45 5.00
C GLU A 189 -2.89 11.18 4.70
N ILE A 190 -4.01 10.98 5.40
CA ILE A 190 -4.93 9.85 5.17
C ILE A 190 -5.49 9.92 3.74
N ASP A 191 -5.86 11.11 3.27
CA ASP A 191 -6.44 11.32 1.94
C ASP A 191 -5.38 11.24 0.82
N SER A 192 -4.10 11.45 1.14
CA SER A 192 -2.98 11.42 0.19
C SER A 192 -2.59 10.02 -0.29
N LEU A 193 -2.91 8.98 0.48
CA LEU A 193 -2.65 7.61 0.05
C LEU A 193 -3.79 7.07 -0.81
N PRO A 194 -3.47 6.44 -1.96
CA PRO A 194 -4.47 5.75 -2.75
C PRO A 194 -5.01 4.57 -1.94
N LEU A 195 -6.24 4.70 -1.39
CA LEU A 195 -6.96 3.56 -0.84
C LEU A 195 -7.39 2.63 -1.97
N THR A 196 -6.56 1.64 -2.28
CA THR A 196 -6.98 0.47 -3.06
C THR A 196 -7.65 -0.53 -2.13
N LEU A 197 -8.85 -0.20 -1.63
CA LEU A 197 -9.67 -1.10 -0.81
C LEU A 197 -10.38 -2.21 -1.61
N GLY A 198 -9.99 -2.40 -2.87
CA GLY A 198 -10.56 -3.40 -3.76
C GLY A 198 -9.49 -4.25 -4.42
N THR A 199 -9.89 -5.43 -4.89
CA THR A 199 -9.10 -6.31 -5.78
C THR A 199 -8.88 -5.71 -7.18
N VAL A 200 -9.29 -4.46 -7.40
CA VAL A 200 -9.36 -3.85 -8.72
C VAL A 200 -8.05 -3.13 -9.03
N ASP A 201 -7.34 -3.66 -10.02
CA ASP A 201 -6.11 -3.06 -10.55
C ASP A 201 -6.48 -1.74 -11.26
N VAL A 202 -6.07 -0.61 -10.67
CA VAL A 202 -6.33 0.76 -11.18
C VAL A 202 -5.88 0.91 -12.64
N PHE A 203 -4.81 0.20 -13.03
CA PHE A 203 -4.36 0.16 -14.41
C PHE A 203 -5.43 -0.45 -15.33
N LYS A 204 -6.03 -1.58 -14.94
CA LYS A 204 -7.10 -2.22 -15.74
C LYS A 204 -8.31 -1.31 -15.90
N GLN A 205 -8.72 -0.60 -14.86
CA GLN A 205 -9.83 0.35 -14.94
C GLN A 205 -9.52 1.54 -15.86
N SER A 206 -8.35 2.15 -15.68
CA SER A 206 -7.94 3.31 -16.48
C SER A 206 -7.74 2.94 -17.96
N PHE A 207 -7.20 1.75 -18.22
CA PHE A 207 -7.06 1.22 -19.57
C PHE A 207 -8.41 0.89 -20.18
N ALA A 208 -9.34 0.23 -19.46
CA ALA A 208 -10.68 -0.04 -19.97
C ALA A 208 -11.42 1.24 -20.42
N ASN A 209 -11.31 2.32 -19.63
CA ASN A 209 -11.92 3.61 -19.97
C ASN A 209 -11.36 4.24 -21.27
N LEU A 210 -10.12 3.95 -21.65
CA LEU A 210 -9.51 4.45 -22.90
C LEU A 210 -10.03 3.76 -24.16
N PHE A 211 -10.58 2.54 -24.04
CA PHE A 211 -10.98 1.71 -25.19
C PHE A 211 -12.49 1.41 -25.26
N LEU A 212 -13.24 1.67 -24.18
CA LEU A 212 -14.69 1.42 -24.10
C LEU A 212 -15.55 2.70 -24.22
N SER A 213 -14.94 3.86 -24.52
CA SER A 213 -15.64 5.13 -24.79
C SER A 213 -16.16 5.23 -26.22
#